data_AF-A0A1V5LAF2-F1
#
_entry.id   AF-A0A1V5LAF2-F1
#
_cell.length_a   1.000
_cell.length_b   1.000
_cell.length_c   1.000
_cell.angle_alpha   90.00
_cell.angle_beta   90.00
_cell.angle_gamma   90.00
#
_symmetry.space_group_name_H-M   'P 1'
#
loop_
_entity.id
_entity.type
_entity.pdbx_description
1 polymer ?
#
loop_
_entity_poly.entity_id
_entity_poly.type
_entity_poly.pdbx_seq_one_letter_code
_entity_poly.pdbx_strand_id
1 'polypeptide(L)'
;MTVNLYNEKDLNKYIANIFYGTDEIEKLSKEDFQNVSSSHVRENHDKLVRALVYQWAKHRLRSHFTGSEEFFLPLTITKGMEPWAEKALREGQKIFTFEERKVPASLTQEMNEVKDFLYSRGSDYLDKEVKKATQGGLDKPLNLRIDYLKVTNEFSDFNKALYASKKWHELLAAKAKKVKKDRDFLDKSEQGVNFEMELSDGMKIVRLNTSEALDFESNIMGHCVGKGSYDSGVKAGTLEIYSLRDKNGEPHATFEVRGNKLYQCKGKENKAPVVKYLKYTSEFILNKGLDISSCEDKNKIGLFDQDGKIHNVFNLPEGFVVKGNLDMSEMNLDVLPDLTKVKIMGDLNISFNNLKSLKGCPDEIGGSLHCFYNKLESLEGAPSKIKKVFDCSYNKLKNLEGSIKEVGSDYLCIGNELETLKGAPLKVNGHFKCSKNKLESLEFAPEVVTRNFDCSENNLKSLEGGPKKGF
;
A
#
# COMPACT_ATOMS: atom_id res chain seq x y z
N MET A 1 -33.00 12.76 45.12
CA MET A 1 -34.47 12.92 45.10
C MET A 1 -34.79 13.90 44.00
N THR A 2 -35.76 13.62 43.13
CA THR A 2 -36.20 14.58 42.11
C THR A 2 -36.77 15.81 42.83
N VAL A 3 -36.21 16.98 42.56
CA VAL A 3 -36.72 18.24 43.12
C VAL A 3 -38.11 18.53 42.53
N ASN A 4 -39.07 18.92 43.37
CA ASN A 4 -40.38 19.41 42.93
C ASN A 4 -40.22 20.81 42.34
N LEU A 5 -40.21 20.91 41.00
CA LEU A 5 -39.94 22.16 40.27
C LEU A 5 -41.24 22.80 39.77
N TYR A 6 -41.50 24.05 40.17
CA TYR A 6 -42.72 24.80 39.83
C TYR A 6 -42.74 25.25 38.36
N ASN A 7 -41.60 25.69 37.83
CA ASN A 7 -41.44 26.23 36.48
C ASN A 7 -40.64 25.29 35.56
N GLU A 8 -41.06 24.03 35.46
CA GLU A 8 -40.37 23.02 34.62
C GLU A 8 -40.22 23.43 33.16
N LYS A 9 -41.15 24.25 32.63
CA LYS A 9 -41.06 24.80 31.27
C LYS A 9 -39.83 25.68 31.06
N ASP A 10 -39.44 26.47 32.07
CA ASP A 10 -38.32 27.40 31.97
C ASP A 10 -36.97 26.65 31.91
N LEU A 11 -36.84 25.56 32.69
CA LEU A 11 -35.65 24.70 32.60
C LEU A 11 -35.53 24.03 31.21
N ASN A 12 -36.64 23.55 30.64
CA ASN A 12 -36.63 22.95 29.30
C ASN A 12 -36.31 23.98 28.21
N LYS A 13 -36.81 25.22 28.37
CA LYS A 13 -36.53 26.36 27.50
C LYS A 13 -35.04 26.72 27.53
N TYR A 14 -34.47 26.81 28.72
CA TYR A 14 -33.05 27.05 28.92
C TYR A 14 -32.16 25.99 28.25
N ILE A 15 -32.48 24.70 28.42
CA ILE A 15 -31.76 23.60 27.76
C ILE A 15 -31.84 23.71 26.22
N ALA A 16 -33.02 24.01 25.68
CA ALA A 16 -33.20 24.18 24.23
C ALA A 16 -32.39 25.37 23.70
N ASN A 17 -32.38 26.48 24.42
CA ASN A 17 -31.67 27.70 24.04
C ASN A 17 -30.15 27.47 24.02
N ILE A 18 -29.58 26.87 25.06
CA ILE A 18 -28.15 26.57 25.09
C ILE A 18 -27.73 25.67 23.94
N PHE A 19 -28.55 24.66 23.65
CA PHE A 19 -28.13 23.65 22.68
C PHE A 19 -28.28 24.18 21.25
N TYR A 20 -29.37 24.88 20.95
CA TYR A 20 -29.75 25.18 19.56
C TYR A 20 -30.19 26.61 19.31
N GLY A 21 -30.15 27.49 20.32
CA GLY A 21 -30.55 28.89 20.19
C GLY A 21 -32.06 29.07 19.99
N THR A 22 -32.89 28.12 20.41
CA THR A 22 -34.34 28.17 20.26
C THR A 22 -35.06 27.95 21.59
N ASP A 23 -36.25 28.52 21.72
CA ASP A 23 -37.08 28.40 22.93
C ASP A 23 -37.76 27.01 23.04
N GLU A 24 -38.00 26.37 21.90
CA GLU A 24 -38.51 25.01 21.80
C GLU A 24 -37.80 24.25 20.68
N ILE A 25 -37.79 22.93 20.78
CA ILE A 25 -37.39 22.04 19.69
C ILE A 25 -38.63 21.38 19.14
N GLU A 26 -38.68 21.27 17.81
CA GLU A 26 -39.73 20.56 17.10
C GLU A 26 -39.95 19.16 17.70
N LYS A 27 -41.20 18.87 18.07
CA LYS A 27 -41.57 17.57 18.61
C LYS A 27 -41.68 16.58 17.45
N LEU A 28 -40.73 15.66 17.40
CA LEU A 28 -40.81 14.53 16.48
C LEU A 28 -41.80 13.48 16.98
N SER A 29 -42.55 12.91 16.05
CA SER A 29 -43.51 11.85 16.30
C SER A 29 -42.82 10.49 16.23
N LYS A 30 -43.57 9.43 16.53
CA LYS A 30 -43.07 8.05 16.39
C LYS A 30 -42.83 7.69 14.92
N GLU A 31 -43.52 8.35 13.99
CA GLU A 31 -43.45 8.10 12.55
C GLU A 31 -42.14 8.62 11.94
N ASP A 32 -41.54 9.66 12.53
CA ASP A 32 -40.23 10.20 12.11
C ASP A 32 -39.06 9.23 12.37
N PHE A 33 -39.29 8.18 13.17
CA PHE A 33 -38.26 7.20 13.55
C PHE A 33 -38.60 5.76 13.16
N GLN A 34 -39.85 5.45 12.80
CA GLN A 34 -40.29 4.08 12.54
C GLN A 34 -40.67 3.90 11.08
N ASN A 35 -40.19 2.82 10.47
CA ASN A 35 -40.46 2.49 9.08
C ASN A 35 -40.06 3.61 8.07
N VAL A 36 -38.94 4.28 8.31
CA VAL A 36 -38.43 5.38 7.47
C VAL A 36 -37.40 4.88 6.44
N SER A 37 -37.26 5.57 5.30
CA SER A 37 -36.28 5.21 4.25
C SER A 37 -34.89 5.79 4.56
N SER A 38 -33.85 5.26 3.91
CA SER A 38 -32.50 5.85 4.00
C SER A 38 -32.44 7.30 3.49
N SER A 39 -33.27 7.65 2.49
CA SER A 39 -33.36 9.02 1.98
C SER A 39 -33.95 9.97 3.02
N HIS A 40 -35.03 9.58 3.70
CA HIS A 40 -35.65 10.36 4.77
C HIS A 40 -34.64 10.68 5.88
N VAL A 41 -33.83 9.70 6.29
CA VAL A 41 -32.80 9.90 7.33
C VAL A 41 -31.73 10.88 6.89
N ARG A 42 -31.28 10.85 5.63
CA ARG A 42 -30.28 11.80 5.10
C ARG A 42 -30.85 13.21 4.98
N GLU A 43 -32.07 13.35 4.49
CA GLU A 43 -32.75 14.65 4.32
C GLU A 43 -33.06 15.31 5.66
N ASN A 44 -33.41 14.51 6.68
CA ASN A 44 -33.76 14.98 8.02
C ASN A 44 -32.63 14.78 9.04
N HIS A 45 -31.39 14.57 8.59
CA HIS A 45 -30.29 14.12 9.44
C HIS A 45 -30.05 15.03 10.65
N ASP A 46 -29.84 16.33 10.43
CA ASP A 46 -29.64 17.31 11.51
C ASP A 46 -30.82 17.32 12.49
N LYS A 47 -32.05 17.35 11.97
CA LYS A 47 -33.28 17.36 12.77
C LYS A 47 -33.40 16.12 13.67
N LEU A 48 -33.11 14.93 13.13
CA LEU A 48 -33.11 13.68 13.87
C LEU A 48 -32.03 13.66 14.96
N VAL A 49 -30.79 14.06 14.64
CA VAL A 49 -29.70 14.13 15.63
C VAL A 49 -30.04 15.10 16.75
N ARG A 50 -30.54 16.30 16.42
CA ARG A 50 -30.94 17.30 17.43
C ARG A 50 -31.97 16.76 18.41
N ALA A 51 -32.95 16.00 17.91
CA ALA A 51 -33.96 15.38 18.74
C ALA A 51 -33.39 14.30 19.67
N LEU A 52 -32.47 13.45 19.18
CA LEU A 52 -31.77 12.45 20.02
C LEU A 52 -31.02 13.13 21.17
N VAL A 53 -30.24 14.16 20.85
CA VAL A 53 -29.44 14.91 21.83
C VAL A 53 -30.34 15.65 22.82
N TYR A 54 -31.44 16.25 22.36
CA TYR A 54 -32.36 16.94 23.25
C TYR A 54 -33.12 16.00 24.19
N GLN A 55 -33.53 14.83 23.71
CA GLN A 55 -34.14 13.80 24.56
C GLN A 55 -33.19 13.34 25.66
N TRP A 56 -31.91 13.17 25.32
CA TRP A 56 -30.87 12.90 26.30
C TRP A 56 -30.73 14.06 27.29
N ALA A 57 -30.61 15.30 26.79
CA ALA A 57 -30.38 16.50 27.60
C ALA A 57 -31.51 16.75 28.59
N LYS A 58 -32.77 16.73 28.12
CA LYS A 58 -33.96 16.90 28.95
C LYS A 58 -34.00 15.93 30.14
N HIS A 59 -33.52 14.71 29.95
CA HIS A 59 -33.53 13.72 31.01
C HIS A 59 -32.29 13.81 31.91
N ARG A 60 -31.09 13.82 31.33
CA ARG A 60 -29.82 13.74 32.08
C ARG A 60 -29.40 15.07 32.69
N LEU A 61 -29.59 16.20 31.99
CA LEU A 61 -29.35 17.51 32.59
C LEU A 61 -30.34 17.79 33.69
N ARG A 62 -31.63 17.42 33.52
CA ARG A 62 -32.60 17.53 34.62
C ARG A 62 -32.14 16.75 35.85
N SER A 63 -31.74 15.49 35.69
CA SER A 63 -31.21 14.70 36.80
C SER A 63 -29.97 15.32 37.43
N HIS A 64 -29.11 15.95 36.62
CA HIS A 64 -27.92 16.66 37.10
C HIS A 64 -28.28 17.92 37.90
N PHE A 65 -29.10 18.82 37.33
CA PHE A 65 -29.58 20.03 38.00
C PHE A 65 -30.32 19.68 39.30
N THR A 66 -31.30 18.78 39.24
CA THR A 66 -32.08 18.36 40.43
C THR A 66 -31.30 17.51 41.44
N GLY A 67 -30.05 17.17 41.15
CA GLY A 67 -29.12 16.57 42.11
C GLY A 67 -28.59 17.55 43.15
N SER A 68 -28.78 18.87 42.95
CA SER A 68 -28.27 19.94 43.80
C SER A 68 -29.32 21.05 43.98
N GLU A 69 -29.43 21.61 45.19
CA GLU A 69 -30.33 22.75 45.46
C GLU A 69 -29.73 24.10 44.95
N GLU A 70 -28.47 24.11 44.51
CA GLU A 70 -27.72 25.34 44.18
C GLU A 70 -28.29 26.12 42.99
N PHE A 71 -28.92 25.43 42.04
CA PHE A 71 -29.48 26.01 40.81
C PHE A 71 -30.92 26.51 40.97
N PHE A 72 -31.49 26.37 42.18
CA PHE A 72 -32.89 26.65 42.42
C PHE A 72 -33.11 27.66 43.55
N LEU A 73 -34.30 28.25 43.57
CA LEU A 73 -34.79 29.06 44.69
C LEU A 73 -35.98 28.36 45.35
N PRO A 74 -36.02 28.28 46.70
CA PRO A 74 -37.19 27.73 47.39
C PRO A 74 -38.41 28.61 47.14
N LEU A 75 -39.54 27.97 46.82
CA LEU A 75 -40.80 28.64 46.57
C LEU A 75 -41.60 28.78 47.87
N THR A 76 -42.19 29.96 48.11
CA THR A 76 -43.11 30.21 49.22
C THR A 76 -44.54 30.39 48.72
N ILE A 77 -45.53 30.13 49.59
CA ILE A 77 -46.95 30.31 49.27
C ILE A 77 -47.22 31.77 48.87
N THR A 78 -47.83 31.97 47.71
CA THR A 78 -48.20 33.29 47.17
C THR A 78 -49.63 33.28 46.65
N LYS A 79 -50.27 34.45 46.59
CA LYS A 79 -51.66 34.60 46.12
C LYS A 79 -51.75 34.27 44.64
N GLY A 80 -52.61 33.31 44.26
CA GLY A 80 -52.80 32.89 42.87
C GLY A 80 -51.87 31.77 42.38
N MET A 81 -51.19 31.07 43.29
CA MET A 81 -50.39 29.88 42.99
C MET A 81 -51.26 28.71 42.50
N GLU A 82 -50.69 27.84 41.67
CA GLU A 82 -51.35 26.61 41.21
C GLU A 82 -51.78 25.70 42.40
N PRO A 83 -53.01 25.14 42.39
CA PRO A 83 -53.56 24.40 43.54
C PRO A 83 -52.69 23.22 44.01
N TRP A 84 -51.99 22.55 43.09
CA TRP A 84 -51.11 21.43 43.42
C TRP A 84 -49.88 21.87 44.23
N ALA A 85 -49.31 23.04 43.90
CA ALA A 85 -48.10 23.56 44.53
C ALA A 85 -48.42 24.14 45.92
N GLU A 86 -49.56 24.83 46.04
CA GLU A 86 -50.02 25.33 47.33
C GLU A 86 -50.27 24.18 48.32
N LYS A 87 -50.94 23.11 47.85
CA LYS A 87 -51.19 21.92 48.67
C LYS A 87 -49.89 21.27 49.13
N ALA A 88 -48.94 21.04 48.22
CA ALA A 88 -47.66 20.41 48.55
C ALA A 88 -46.82 21.24 49.54
N LEU A 89 -46.82 22.58 49.41
CA LEU A 89 -46.16 23.47 50.39
C LEU A 89 -46.84 23.43 51.77
N ARG A 90 -48.18 23.39 51.82
CA ARG A 90 -48.94 23.26 53.08
C ARG A 90 -48.71 21.92 53.78
N GLU A 91 -48.45 20.86 53.01
CA GLU A 91 -48.07 19.53 53.49
C GLU A 91 -46.57 19.43 53.88
N GLY A 92 -45.83 20.54 53.83
CA GLY A 92 -44.42 20.62 54.23
C GLY A 92 -43.42 20.14 53.17
N GLN A 93 -43.86 19.91 51.92
CA GLN A 93 -42.95 19.55 50.83
C GLN A 93 -42.18 20.80 50.35
N LYS A 94 -40.88 20.64 50.06
CA LYS A 94 -40.09 21.70 49.43
C LYS A 94 -40.42 21.78 47.93
N ILE A 95 -40.80 22.96 47.46
CA ILE A 95 -40.95 23.27 46.03
C ILE A 95 -39.93 24.33 45.65
N PHE A 96 -39.44 24.27 44.42
CA PHE A 96 -38.36 25.11 43.93
C PHE A 96 -38.72 25.77 42.60
N THR A 97 -38.00 26.85 42.26
CA THR A 97 -38.03 27.53 40.96
C THR A 97 -36.62 27.55 40.35
N PHE A 98 -36.54 27.29 39.04
CA PHE A 98 -35.32 27.36 38.24
C PHE A 98 -35.02 28.81 37.88
N GLU A 99 -33.74 29.20 38.02
CA GLU A 99 -33.24 30.53 37.69
C GLU A 99 -31.98 30.42 36.83
N GLU A 100 -32.07 30.83 35.57
CA GLU A 100 -30.95 30.79 34.61
C GLU A 100 -29.70 31.51 35.13
N ARG A 101 -29.87 32.64 35.84
CA ARG A 101 -28.77 33.44 36.38
C ARG A 101 -27.93 32.69 37.43
N LYS A 102 -28.45 31.60 38.00
CA LYS A 102 -27.72 30.75 38.94
C LYS A 102 -26.86 29.70 38.25
N VAL A 103 -27.01 29.49 36.95
CA VAL A 103 -26.19 28.53 36.21
C VAL A 103 -24.84 29.17 35.86
N PRO A 104 -23.71 28.63 36.37
CA PRO A 104 -22.40 29.19 36.08
C PRO A 104 -22.05 29.12 34.59
N ALA A 105 -21.28 30.10 34.11
CA ALA A 105 -20.77 30.11 32.74
C ALA A 105 -19.91 28.86 32.43
N SER A 106 -19.17 28.34 33.42
CA SER A 106 -18.40 27.09 33.29
C SER A 106 -19.29 25.89 32.99
N LEU A 107 -20.41 25.74 33.69
CA LEU A 107 -21.36 24.65 33.43
C LEU A 107 -22.02 24.81 32.06
N THR A 108 -22.27 26.05 31.62
CA THR A 108 -22.76 26.34 30.25
C THR A 108 -21.75 25.89 29.19
N GLN A 109 -20.46 26.11 29.41
CA GLN A 109 -19.41 25.62 28.52
C GLN A 109 -19.36 24.08 28.50
N GLU A 110 -19.40 23.43 29.66
CA GLU A 110 -19.41 21.97 29.77
C GLU A 110 -20.63 21.34 29.07
N MET A 111 -21.80 21.97 29.18
CA MET A 111 -23.00 21.54 28.46
C MET A 111 -22.84 21.63 26.94
N ASN A 112 -22.16 22.67 26.43
CA ASN A 112 -21.86 22.79 25.00
C ASN A 112 -20.86 21.74 24.51
N GLU A 113 -19.81 21.44 25.28
CA GLU A 113 -18.86 20.36 24.95
C GLU A 113 -19.58 19.00 24.89
N VAL A 114 -20.46 18.74 25.86
CA VAL A 114 -21.29 17.52 25.88
C VAL A 114 -22.24 17.48 24.68
N LYS A 115 -22.86 18.60 24.32
CA LYS A 115 -23.73 18.71 23.15
C LYS A 115 -23.00 18.32 21.87
N ASP A 116 -21.85 18.92 21.61
CA ASP A 116 -21.10 18.70 20.36
C ASP A 116 -20.66 17.24 20.24
N PHE A 117 -20.19 16.67 21.35
CA PHE A 117 -19.88 15.24 21.45
C PHE A 117 -21.10 14.36 21.16
N LEU A 118 -22.23 14.61 21.82
CA LEU A 118 -23.45 13.82 21.63
C LEU A 118 -24.05 13.97 20.24
N TYR A 119 -23.91 15.15 19.63
CA TYR A 119 -24.30 15.39 18.25
C TYR A 119 -23.46 14.51 17.32
N SER A 120 -22.14 14.47 17.49
CA SER A 120 -21.26 13.55 16.75
C SER A 120 -21.67 12.09 16.94
N ARG A 121 -22.02 11.66 18.16
CA ARG A 121 -22.49 10.29 18.43
C ARG A 121 -23.85 9.98 17.81
N GLY A 122 -24.75 10.95 17.79
CA GLY A 122 -26.05 10.82 17.13
C GLY A 122 -25.89 10.69 15.62
N SER A 123 -25.01 11.48 15.01
CA SER A 123 -24.64 11.38 13.60
C SER A 123 -24.07 10.00 13.26
N ASP A 124 -23.06 9.55 14.01
CA ASP A 124 -22.43 8.23 13.83
C ASP A 124 -23.46 7.09 13.88
N TYR A 125 -24.45 7.21 14.77
CA TYR A 125 -25.54 6.26 14.90
C TYR A 125 -26.41 6.22 13.64
N LEU A 126 -26.90 7.37 13.17
CA LEU A 126 -27.76 7.44 11.99
C LEU A 126 -27.03 6.93 10.74
N ASP A 127 -25.79 7.36 10.53
CA ASP A 127 -24.96 6.92 9.40
C ASP A 127 -24.75 5.41 9.40
N LYS A 128 -24.53 4.82 10.58
CA LYS A 128 -24.37 3.38 10.74
C LYS A 128 -25.65 2.61 10.41
N GLU A 129 -26.81 3.12 10.83
CA GLU A 129 -28.10 2.48 10.53
C GLU A 129 -28.44 2.59 9.03
N VAL A 130 -28.22 3.74 8.39
CA VAL A 130 -28.35 3.91 6.93
C VAL A 130 -27.43 2.96 6.17
N LYS A 131 -26.17 2.81 6.61
CA LYS A 131 -25.23 1.88 5.98
C LYS A 131 -25.70 0.42 6.07
N LYS A 132 -26.26 0.00 7.21
CA LYS A 132 -26.83 -1.35 7.36
C LYS A 132 -28.06 -1.56 6.48
N ALA A 133 -28.93 -0.55 6.39
CA ALA A 133 -30.18 -0.63 5.65
C ALA A 133 -29.95 -0.76 4.14
N THR A 134 -28.89 -0.13 3.62
CA THR A 134 -28.50 -0.13 2.20
C THR A 134 -27.56 -1.27 1.81
N GLN A 135 -27.17 -2.14 2.75
CA GLN A 135 -26.24 -3.23 2.51
C GLN A 135 -26.91 -4.33 1.65
N GLY A 136 -26.33 -4.60 0.47
CA GLY A 136 -26.84 -5.61 -0.46
C GLY A 136 -27.76 -5.08 -1.57
N GLY A 137 -27.78 -3.75 -1.79
CA GLY A 137 -28.45 -3.14 -2.95
C GLY A 137 -29.96 -2.93 -2.82
N LEU A 138 -30.56 -3.27 -1.68
CA LEU A 138 -31.97 -3.01 -1.33
C LEU A 138 -32.03 -2.01 -0.18
N ASP A 139 -32.85 -0.96 -0.29
CA ASP A 139 -33.09 0.00 0.81
C ASP A 139 -34.19 -0.54 1.73
N LYS A 140 -33.78 -1.14 2.85
CA LYS A 140 -34.72 -1.67 3.84
C LYS A 140 -35.25 -0.55 4.74
N PRO A 141 -36.54 -0.60 5.15
CA PRO A 141 -37.08 0.37 6.09
C PRO A 141 -36.33 0.33 7.42
N LEU A 142 -36.01 1.51 7.96
CA LEU A 142 -35.29 1.70 9.21
C LEU A 142 -36.24 1.94 10.38
N ASN A 143 -35.91 1.35 11.54
CA ASN A 143 -36.55 1.63 12.82
C ASN A 143 -35.50 2.19 13.77
N LEU A 144 -35.40 3.52 13.80
CA LEU A 144 -34.45 4.26 14.60
C LEU A 144 -34.91 4.33 16.07
N ARG A 145 -33.95 4.29 17.00
CA ARG A 145 -34.19 4.44 18.44
C ARG A 145 -34.07 5.90 18.83
N ILE A 146 -35.21 6.54 19.06
CA ILE A 146 -35.29 7.92 19.57
C ILE A 146 -34.56 8.11 20.91
N ASP A 147 -34.43 7.04 21.70
CA ASP A 147 -33.76 7.03 22.99
C ASP A 147 -32.33 6.46 22.92
N TYR A 148 -31.77 6.25 21.73
CA TYR A 148 -30.44 5.65 21.52
C TYR A 148 -29.38 6.28 22.44
N LEU A 149 -29.32 7.60 22.47
CA LEU A 149 -28.36 8.29 23.31
C LEU A 149 -28.66 8.08 24.80
N LYS A 150 -29.94 8.10 25.20
CA LYS A 150 -30.36 7.96 26.59
C LYS A 150 -30.04 6.58 27.19
N VAL A 151 -30.09 5.51 26.38
CA VAL A 151 -29.81 4.13 26.82
C VAL A 151 -28.35 3.72 26.71
N THR A 152 -27.49 4.59 26.16
CA THR A 152 -26.06 4.29 26.00
C THR A 152 -25.30 4.53 27.31
N ASN A 153 -24.63 3.49 27.82
CA ASN A 153 -23.99 3.51 29.14
C ASN A 153 -22.82 4.50 29.26
N GLU A 154 -22.09 4.75 28.16
CA GLU A 154 -20.94 5.66 28.12
C GLU A 154 -21.31 7.09 28.53
N PHE A 155 -22.58 7.48 28.38
CA PHE A 155 -23.11 8.78 28.75
C PHE A 155 -24.46 8.62 29.46
N SER A 156 -24.53 7.69 30.41
CA SER A 156 -25.74 7.42 31.22
C SER A 156 -26.13 8.56 32.15
N ASP A 157 -25.23 9.50 32.40
CA ASP A 157 -25.41 10.71 33.21
C ASP A 157 -24.51 11.83 32.66
N PHE A 158 -24.70 13.05 33.17
CA PHE A 158 -23.98 14.23 32.66
C PHE A 158 -22.46 14.13 32.88
N ASN A 159 -22.01 13.67 34.05
CA ASN A 159 -20.59 13.62 34.37
C ASN A 159 -19.84 12.62 33.48
N LYS A 160 -20.46 11.46 33.20
CA LYS A 160 -19.93 10.50 32.22
C LYS A 160 -19.88 11.07 30.82
N ALA A 161 -20.93 11.79 30.39
CA ALA A 161 -20.95 12.43 29.08
C ALA A 161 -19.87 13.51 28.96
N LEU A 162 -19.66 14.30 30.01
CA LEU A 162 -18.61 15.32 30.07
C LEU A 162 -17.20 14.71 30.05
N TYR A 163 -17.01 13.59 30.76
CA TYR A 163 -15.74 12.87 30.69
C TYR A 163 -15.48 12.30 29.28
N ALA A 164 -16.52 11.75 28.64
CA ALA A 164 -16.42 11.22 27.29
C ALA A 164 -16.17 12.32 26.24
N SER A 165 -16.80 13.50 26.38
CA SER A 165 -16.58 14.63 25.48
C SER A 165 -15.14 15.16 25.56
N LYS A 166 -14.57 15.27 26.76
CA LYS A 166 -13.17 15.68 26.96
C LYS A 166 -12.19 14.74 26.24
N LYS A 167 -12.37 13.42 26.40
CA LYS A 167 -11.58 12.41 25.66
C LYS A 167 -11.75 12.53 24.15
N TRP A 168 -12.97 12.77 23.68
CA TRP A 168 -13.24 12.94 22.25
C TRP A 168 -12.52 14.16 21.67
N HIS A 169 -12.52 15.30 22.37
CA HIS A 169 -11.76 16.49 21.96
C HIS A 169 -10.24 16.26 21.92
N GLU A 170 -9.68 15.55 22.91
CA GLU A 170 -8.25 15.18 22.90
C GLU A 170 -7.89 14.35 21.66
N LEU A 171 -8.73 13.39 21.30
CA LEU A 171 -8.53 12.55 20.12
C LEU A 171 -8.62 13.36 18.80
N LEU A 172 -9.56 14.30 18.70
CA LEU A 172 -9.66 15.19 17.54
C LEU A 172 -8.40 16.08 17.41
N ALA A 173 -7.93 16.65 18.52
CA ALA A 173 -6.71 17.45 18.54
C ALA A 173 -5.47 16.64 18.13
N ALA A 174 -5.35 15.40 18.62
CA ALA A 174 -4.25 14.51 18.24
C ALA A 174 -4.27 14.16 16.75
N LYS A 175 -5.45 13.86 16.19
CA LYS A 175 -5.63 13.61 14.75
C LYS A 175 -5.24 14.83 13.92
N ALA A 176 -5.69 16.03 14.31
CA ALA A 176 -5.36 17.27 13.60
C ALA A 176 -3.85 17.58 13.62
N LYS A 177 -3.16 17.34 14.75
CA LYS A 177 -1.69 17.49 14.85
C LYS A 177 -0.95 16.53 13.93
N LYS A 178 -1.40 15.27 13.84
CA LYS A 178 -0.80 14.28 12.94
C LYS A 178 -0.94 14.72 11.47
N VAL A 179 -2.14 15.11 11.04
CA VAL A 179 -2.39 15.61 9.68
C VAL A 179 -1.52 16.82 9.35
N LYS A 180 -1.39 17.78 10.28
CA LYS A 180 -0.51 18.94 10.08
C LYS A 180 0.95 18.53 9.94
N LYS A 181 1.44 17.61 10.79
CA LYS A 181 2.82 17.12 10.71
C LYS A 181 3.10 16.42 9.38
N ASP A 182 2.17 15.59 8.91
CA ASP A 182 2.30 14.87 7.64
C ASP A 182 2.32 15.85 6.44
N ARG A 183 1.51 16.91 6.50
CA ARG A 183 1.50 18.00 5.50
C ARG A 183 2.79 18.82 5.53
N ASP A 184 3.24 19.25 6.70
CA ASP A 184 4.48 20.03 6.84
C ASP A 184 5.71 19.23 6.36
N PHE A 185 5.69 17.90 6.54
CA PHE A 185 6.73 17.01 6.03
C PHE A 185 6.69 16.92 4.50
N LEU A 186 5.51 16.75 3.91
CA LEU A 186 5.33 16.72 2.46
C LEU A 186 5.78 18.04 1.81
N ASP A 187 5.32 19.18 2.31
CA ASP A 187 5.64 20.51 1.76
C ASP A 187 7.15 20.79 1.79
N LYS A 188 7.84 20.42 2.89
CA LYS A 188 9.31 20.54 3.00
C LYS A 188 10.06 19.60 2.06
N SER A 189 9.55 18.39 1.87
CA SER A 189 10.15 17.44 0.95
C SER A 189 10.09 17.97 -0.49
N GLU A 190 8.96 18.54 -0.92
CA GLU A 190 8.80 19.09 -2.28
C GLU A 190 9.68 20.32 -2.53
N GLN A 191 9.88 21.18 -1.53
CA GLN A 191 10.81 22.32 -1.63
C GLN A 191 12.27 21.89 -1.89
N GLY A 192 12.63 20.66 -1.49
CA GLY A 192 13.97 20.10 -1.74
C GLY A 192 14.10 19.32 -3.04
N VAL A 193 13.06 19.29 -3.87
CA VAL A 193 13.02 18.51 -5.12
C VAL A 193 13.08 19.47 -6.31
N ASN A 194 14.13 19.34 -7.12
CA ASN A 194 14.23 20.10 -8.38
C ASN A 194 13.89 19.19 -9.56
N PHE A 195 13.07 19.66 -10.47
CA PHE A 195 12.87 18.97 -11.74
C PHE A 195 14.16 19.00 -12.57
N GLU A 196 14.58 17.84 -13.08
CA GLU A 196 15.79 17.69 -13.88
C GLU A 196 15.44 17.53 -15.36
N MET A 197 14.55 16.58 -15.68
CA MET A 197 14.12 16.34 -17.06
C MET A 197 12.84 15.52 -17.14
N GLU A 198 12.17 15.63 -18.29
CA GLU A 198 11.07 14.76 -18.69
C GLU A 198 11.61 13.65 -19.59
N LEU A 199 11.06 12.45 -19.41
CA LEU A 199 11.36 11.26 -20.19
C LEU A 199 10.12 10.87 -21.00
N SER A 200 10.26 9.83 -21.83
CA SER A 200 9.12 9.23 -22.52
C SER A 200 7.95 8.88 -21.58
N ASP A 201 6.73 8.86 -22.13
CA ASP A 201 5.47 8.52 -21.44
C ASP A 201 5.13 9.38 -20.21
N GLY A 202 5.70 10.59 -20.12
CA GLY A 202 5.43 11.55 -19.03
C GLY A 202 6.10 11.18 -17.70
N MET A 203 7.06 10.25 -17.74
CA MET A 203 7.95 9.97 -16.61
C MET A 203 8.91 11.14 -16.41
N LYS A 204 9.36 11.35 -15.18
CA LYS A 204 10.19 12.50 -14.84
C LYS A 204 11.39 12.08 -14.01
N ILE A 205 12.48 12.79 -14.20
CA ILE A 205 13.62 12.75 -13.29
C ILE A 205 13.60 14.02 -12.47
N VAL A 206 13.71 13.84 -11.16
CA VAL A 206 13.89 14.94 -10.21
C VAL A 206 15.17 14.72 -9.41
N ARG A 207 15.78 15.81 -8.96
CA ARG A 207 16.96 15.83 -8.11
C ARG A 207 16.56 16.13 -6.67
N LEU A 208 17.09 15.35 -5.73
CA LEU A 208 16.83 15.49 -4.30
C LEU A 208 17.98 16.28 -3.66
N ASN A 209 17.72 17.52 -3.23
CA ASN A 209 18.74 18.46 -2.78
C ASN A 209 18.77 18.69 -1.27
N THR A 210 17.76 18.22 -0.53
CA THR A 210 17.67 18.38 0.92
C THR A 210 17.54 17.04 1.62
N SER A 211 17.92 17.01 2.89
CA SER A 211 17.71 15.87 3.80
C SER A 211 16.25 15.43 3.83
N GLU A 212 15.32 16.39 3.85
CA GLU A 212 13.88 16.16 3.90
C GLU A 212 13.37 15.48 2.62
N ALA A 213 13.90 15.89 1.45
CA ALA A 213 13.58 15.25 0.17
C ALA A 213 14.12 13.81 0.10
N LEU A 214 15.35 13.58 0.58
CA LEU A 214 15.97 12.25 0.66
C LEU A 214 15.21 11.31 1.61
N ASP A 215 14.80 11.81 2.78
CA ASP A 215 14.05 11.05 3.77
C ASP A 215 12.64 10.69 3.26
N PHE A 216 11.95 11.63 2.61
CA PHE A 216 10.66 11.37 1.98
C PHE A 216 10.77 10.28 0.91
N GLU A 217 11.73 10.43 0.00
CA GLU A 217 12.01 9.44 -1.05
C GLU A 217 12.25 8.06 -0.44
N SER A 218 13.06 7.99 0.61
CA SER A 218 13.44 6.75 1.28
C SER A 218 12.29 6.08 2.01
N ASN A 219 11.40 6.87 2.61
CA ASN A 219 10.20 6.35 3.25
C ASN A 219 9.26 5.71 2.24
N ILE A 220 9.11 6.27 1.04
CA ILE A 220 8.26 5.71 -0.01
C ILE A 220 8.93 4.51 -0.69
N MET A 221 10.21 4.63 -0.98
CA MET A 221 10.96 3.61 -1.70
C MET A 221 11.39 2.44 -0.80
N GLY A 222 11.28 2.57 0.52
CA GLY A 222 11.63 1.52 1.48
C GLY A 222 13.13 1.18 1.48
N HIS A 223 14.00 2.12 1.09
CA HIS A 223 15.44 1.88 0.95
C HIS A 223 16.30 3.03 1.50
N CYS A 224 17.60 2.81 1.65
CA CYS A 224 18.47 3.60 2.53
C CYS A 224 19.04 4.90 1.91
N VAL A 225 18.34 5.60 1.02
CA VAL A 225 18.86 6.85 0.41
C VAL A 225 18.77 8.07 1.34
N GLY A 226 18.02 7.93 2.43
CA GLY A 226 17.79 8.85 3.53
C GLY A 226 18.03 8.13 4.85
N LYS A 227 18.09 8.89 5.95
CA LYS A 227 18.74 8.59 7.26
C LYS A 227 20.16 9.18 7.44
N GLY A 228 20.54 10.22 6.70
CA GLY A 228 21.75 11.00 7.00
C GLY A 228 23.04 10.54 6.32
N SER A 229 23.09 9.35 5.72
CA SER A 229 24.31 8.81 5.08
C SER A 229 24.73 9.56 3.82
N TYR A 230 23.79 10.23 3.15
CA TYR A 230 24.02 10.93 1.89
C TYR A 230 23.94 12.46 2.04
N ASP A 231 23.34 12.95 3.13
CA ASP A 231 23.06 14.37 3.37
C ASP A 231 24.31 15.25 3.29
N SER A 232 25.44 14.79 3.82
CA SER A 232 26.71 15.53 3.80
C SER A 232 27.27 15.65 2.38
N GLY A 233 27.19 14.58 1.58
CA GLY A 233 27.62 14.57 0.19
C GLY A 233 26.73 15.45 -0.70
N VAL A 234 25.41 15.37 -0.52
CA VAL A 234 24.45 16.19 -1.26
C VAL A 234 24.63 17.67 -0.91
N LYS A 235 24.75 18.02 0.37
CA LYS A 235 25.01 19.41 0.81
C LYS A 235 26.36 19.94 0.32
N ALA A 236 27.38 19.08 0.23
CA ALA A 236 28.70 19.45 -0.29
C ALA A 236 28.77 19.48 -1.83
N GLY A 237 27.73 19.04 -2.54
CA GLY A 237 27.72 18.94 -4.00
C GLY A 237 28.63 17.85 -4.57
N THR A 238 29.15 16.95 -3.74
CA THR A 238 30.03 15.84 -4.16
C THR A 238 29.22 14.61 -4.60
N LEU A 239 27.91 14.65 -4.38
CA LEU A 239 26.97 13.59 -4.60
C LEU A 239 25.64 14.18 -5.08
N GLU A 240 25.04 13.54 -6.08
CA GLU A 240 23.74 13.90 -6.60
C GLU A 240 22.83 12.69 -6.55
N ILE A 241 21.65 12.85 -5.94
CA ILE A 241 20.63 11.82 -5.91
C ILE A 241 19.49 12.23 -6.82
N TYR A 242 19.17 11.36 -7.77
CA TYR A 242 18.04 11.53 -8.66
C TYR A 242 16.95 10.49 -8.35
N SER A 243 15.70 10.86 -8.62
CA SER A 243 14.51 10.02 -8.47
C SER A 243 13.75 9.98 -9.79
N LEU A 244 13.47 8.76 -10.27
CA LEU A 244 12.55 8.49 -11.37
C LEU A 244 11.13 8.44 -10.81
N ARG A 245 10.29 9.36 -11.28
CA ARG A 245 8.90 9.50 -10.86
C ARG A 245 7.93 9.31 -12.01
N ASP A 246 6.76 8.76 -11.72
CA ASP A 246 5.66 8.71 -12.68
C ASP A 246 4.89 10.04 -12.79
N LYS A 247 3.85 10.05 -13.63
CA LYS A 247 2.97 11.21 -13.85
C LYS A 247 2.28 11.73 -12.58
N ASN A 248 2.10 10.89 -11.56
CA ASN A 248 1.51 11.26 -10.28
C ASN A 248 2.57 11.73 -9.27
N GLY A 249 3.85 11.71 -9.65
CA GLY A 249 4.97 12.04 -8.77
C GLY A 249 5.40 10.88 -7.87
N GLU A 250 4.90 9.65 -8.06
CA GLU A 250 5.32 8.50 -7.25
C GLU A 250 6.73 8.05 -7.71
N PRO A 251 7.68 7.87 -6.77
CA PRO A 251 9.01 7.39 -7.09
C PRO A 251 9.06 5.88 -7.35
N HIS A 252 9.92 5.50 -8.30
CA HIS A 252 10.07 4.11 -8.77
C HIS A 252 11.52 3.62 -8.87
N ALA A 253 12.49 4.53 -8.99
CA ALA A 253 13.91 4.22 -8.92
C ALA A 253 14.70 5.44 -8.45
N THR A 254 15.84 5.23 -7.80
CA THR A 254 16.79 6.28 -7.44
C THR A 254 18.15 6.02 -8.08
N PHE A 255 18.90 7.10 -8.32
CA PHE A 255 20.23 7.07 -8.91
C PHE A 255 21.19 7.81 -8.00
N GLU A 256 22.34 7.18 -7.73
CA GLU A 256 23.46 7.86 -7.11
C GLU A 256 24.48 8.24 -8.18
N VAL A 257 24.71 9.54 -8.31
CA VAL A 257 25.66 10.09 -9.28
C VAL A 257 26.73 10.91 -8.56
N ARG A 258 27.99 10.72 -8.92
CA ARG A 258 29.10 11.55 -8.43
C ARG A 258 29.91 12.05 -9.61
N GLY A 259 29.90 13.37 -9.83
CA GLY A 259 30.42 13.94 -11.08
C GLY A 259 29.59 13.45 -12.28
N ASN A 260 30.21 12.76 -13.24
CA ASN A 260 29.49 12.13 -14.35
C ASN A 260 29.24 10.63 -14.16
N LYS A 261 29.65 10.05 -13.03
CA LYS A 261 29.65 8.60 -12.84
C LYS A 261 28.40 8.15 -12.10
N LEU A 262 27.72 7.15 -12.65
CA LEU A 262 26.67 6.41 -11.97
C LEU A 262 27.31 5.39 -11.02
N TYR A 263 26.95 5.44 -9.74
CA TYR A 263 27.43 4.50 -8.73
C TYR A 263 26.39 3.39 -8.47
N GLN A 264 25.12 3.76 -8.35
CA GLN A 264 24.04 2.80 -8.16
C GLN A 264 22.73 3.27 -8.79
N CYS A 265 21.89 2.32 -9.15
CA CYS A 265 20.52 2.54 -9.58
C CYS A 265 19.61 1.49 -8.94
N LYS A 266 18.77 1.93 -7.99
CA LYS A 266 17.98 1.03 -7.15
C LYS A 266 16.49 1.31 -7.31
N GLY A 267 15.71 0.24 -7.41
CA GLY A 267 14.27 0.26 -7.19
C GLY A 267 13.93 0.16 -5.69
N LYS A 268 12.65 -0.07 -5.40
CA LYS A 268 12.14 -0.19 -4.02
C LYS A 268 12.92 -1.26 -3.23
N GLU A 269 13.16 -1.00 -1.94
CA GLU A 269 13.84 -1.90 -1.00
C GLU A 269 15.28 -2.31 -1.39
N ASN A 270 16.05 -1.41 -2.02
CA ASN A 270 17.41 -1.66 -2.53
C ASN A 270 17.48 -2.78 -3.59
N LYS A 271 16.35 -3.15 -4.21
CA LYS A 271 16.29 -4.15 -5.28
C LYS A 271 16.58 -3.51 -6.64
N ALA A 272 16.75 -4.32 -7.68
CA ALA A 272 16.78 -3.82 -9.05
C ALA A 272 15.48 -3.05 -9.38
N PRO A 273 15.52 -2.00 -10.21
CA PRO A 273 14.31 -1.35 -10.70
C PRO A 273 13.38 -2.35 -11.38
N VAL A 274 12.07 -2.19 -11.20
CA VAL A 274 11.08 -3.08 -11.82
C VAL A 274 11.17 -2.95 -13.34
N VAL A 275 11.04 -4.09 -14.05
CA VAL A 275 11.21 -4.22 -15.52
C VAL A 275 10.55 -3.10 -16.32
N LYS A 276 9.30 -2.73 -16.01
CA LYS A 276 8.57 -1.66 -16.72
C LYS A 276 9.24 -0.29 -16.67
N TYR A 277 10.15 -0.08 -15.71
CA TYR A 277 10.87 1.17 -15.53
C TYR A 277 12.29 1.17 -16.09
N LEU A 278 12.82 0.00 -16.50
CA LEU A 278 14.21 -0.13 -16.99
C LEU A 278 14.48 0.68 -18.26
N LYS A 279 13.45 0.87 -19.11
CA LYS A 279 13.58 1.73 -20.28
C LYS A 279 13.84 3.19 -19.90
N TYR A 280 13.18 3.69 -18.85
CA TYR A 280 13.32 5.08 -18.40
C TYR A 280 14.61 5.30 -17.61
N THR A 281 15.05 4.30 -16.82
CA THR A 281 16.37 4.37 -16.15
C THR A 281 17.47 4.48 -17.20
N SER A 282 17.38 3.66 -18.25
CA SER A 282 18.31 3.71 -19.39
C SER A 282 18.24 5.03 -20.16
N GLU A 283 17.03 5.52 -20.45
CA GLU A 283 16.82 6.80 -21.13
C GLU A 283 17.47 7.97 -20.37
N PHE A 284 17.29 8.03 -19.05
CA PHE A 284 17.93 9.03 -18.21
C PHE A 284 19.46 8.97 -18.29
N ILE A 285 20.04 7.77 -18.11
CA ILE A 285 21.49 7.55 -18.11
C ILE A 285 22.11 7.96 -19.45
N LEU A 286 21.47 7.58 -20.55
CA LEU A 286 21.92 7.91 -21.91
C LEU A 286 21.78 9.40 -22.21
N ASN A 287 20.64 10.02 -21.87
CA ASN A 287 20.41 11.45 -22.14
C ASN A 287 21.32 12.34 -21.31
N LYS A 288 21.65 11.95 -20.07
CA LYS A 288 22.57 12.68 -19.20
C LYS A 288 24.04 12.38 -19.49
N GLY A 289 24.33 11.36 -20.30
CA GLY A 289 25.70 10.96 -20.65
C GLY A 289 26.49 10.44 -19.44
N LEU A 290 25.85 9.69 -18.55
CA LEU A 290 26.50 9.16 -17.35
C LEU A 290 27.42 7.99 -17.68
N ASP A 291 28.61 7.99 -17.08
CA ASP A 291 29.55 6.88 -17.13
C ASP A 291 29.10 5.77 -16.16
N ILE A 292 28.89 4.56 -16.69
CA ILE A 292 28.44 3.37 -15.92
C ILE A 292 29.61 2.48 -15.46
N SER A 293 30.86 2.86 -15.73
CA SER A 293 32.05 2.05 -15.39
C SER A 293 32.11 1.68 -13.91
N SER A 294 31.66 2.58 -13.05
CA SER A 294 31.64 2.45 -11.58
C SER A 294 30.29 2.00 -11.02
N CYS A 295 29.31 1.68 -11.89
CA CYS A 295 27.98 1.28 -11.47
C CYS A 295 27.93 -0.21 -11.12
N GLU A 296 27.62 -0.52 -9.87
CA GLU A 296 27.45 -1.90 -9.39
C GLU A 296 26.21 -2.57 -10.00
N ASP A 297 25.23 -1.77 -10.41
CA ASP A 297 23.93 -2.23 -10.91
C ASP A 297 23.81 -2.25 -12.43
N LYS A 298 24.88 -1.94 -13.20
CA LYS A 298 24.79 -1.75 -14.66
C LYS A 298 24.13 -2.92 -15.40
N ASN A 299 24.45 -4.15 -15.03
CA ASN A 299 23.86 -5.35 -15.63
C ASN A 299 22.38 -5.52 -15.21
N LYS A 300 22.00 -5.05 -14.00
CA LYS A 300 20.64 -5.11 -13.46
C LYS A 300 19.71 -4.08 -14.09
N ILE A 301 20.26 -3.02 -14.68
CA ILE A 301 19.51 -1.98 -15.38
C ILE A 301 19.50 -2.13 -16.90
N GLY A 302 20.08 -3.20 -17.42
CA GLY A 302 20.08 -3.53 -18.85
C GLY A 302 21.04 -2.68 -19.69
N LEU A 303 22.09 -2.16 -19.07
CA LEU A 303 23.11 -1.36 -19.75
C LEU A 303 24.45 -2.08 -19.79
N PHE A 304 25.13 -1.96 -20.92
CA PHE A 304 26.50 -2.44 -21.08
C PHE A 304 27.32 -1.46 -21.92
N ASP A 305 28.64 -1.47 -21.72
CA ASP A 305 29.60 -0.72 -22.51
C ASP A 305 30.16 -1.63 -23.61
N GLN A 306 30.17 -1.12 -24.85
CA GLN A 306 30.95 -1.70 -25.93
C GLN A 306 31.70 -0.60 -26.67
N ASP A 307 33.03 -0.70 -26.68
CA ASP A 307 33.94 0.26 -27.31
C ASP A 307 33.79 1.71 -26.79
N GLY A 308 33.46 1.89 -25.50
CA GLY A 308 33.27 3.20 -24.88
C GLY A 308 31.90 3.82 -25.18
N LYS A 309 30.97 3.05 -25.75
CA LYS A 309 29.59 3.45 -25.98
C LYS A 309 28.65 2.61 -25.13
N ILE A 310 27.75 3.27 -24.43
CA ILE A 310 26.71 2.61 -23.62
C ILE A 310 25.55 2.18 -24.54
N HIS A 311 25.13 0.94 -24.37
CA HIS A 311 24.03 0.31 -25.08
C HIS A 311 22.95 -0.19 -24.12
N ASN A 312 21.69 -0.17 -24.56
CA ASN A 312 20.54 -0.68 -23.82
C ASN A 312 20.05 -1.98 -24.47
N VAL A 313 20.02 -3.07 -23.69
CA VAL A 313 19.59 -4.40 -24.14
C VAL A 313 18.13 -4.46 -24.61
N PHE A 314 17.29 -3.53 -24.15
CA PHE A 314 15.88 -3.45 -24.53
C PHE A 314 15.65 -2.75 -25.87
N ASN A 315 16.68 -2.13 -26.45
CA ASN A 315 16.57 -1.39 -27.71
C ASN A 315 17.87 -1.51 -28.55
N LEU A 316 18.31 -2.75 -28.78
CA LEU A 316 19.41 -3.02 -29.69
C LEU A 316 18.90 -3.02 -31.14
N PRO A 317 19.64 -2.42 -32.09
CA PRO A 317 19.24 -2.42 -33.49
C PRO A 317 19.31 -3.83 -34.09
N GLU A 318 18.53 -4.07 -35.14
CA GLU A 318 18.62 -5.30 -35.92
C GLU A 318 20.05 -5.49 -36.47
N GLY A 319 20.57 -6.72 -36.36
CA GLY A 319 21.92 -7.06 -36.77
C GLY A 319 23.01 -6.61 -35.80
N PHE A 320 22.67 -6.07 -34.62
CA PHE A 320 23.66 -5.67 -33.63
C PHE A 320 24.54 -6.85 -33.21
N VAL A 321 25.85 -6.61 -33.11
CA VAL A 321 26.83 -7.60 -32.68
C VAL A 321 27.37 -7.22 -31.32
N VAL A 322 27.05 -8.04 -30.31
CA VAL A 322 27.70 -8.00 -29.00
C VAL A 322 29.04 -8.73 -29.11
N LYS A 323 30.14 -8.00 -29.05
CA LYS A 323 31.51 -8.51 -29.23
C LYS A 323 31.98 -9.43 -28.10
N GLY A 324 31.42 -9.26 -26.91
CA GLY A 324 31.77 -10.00 -25.71
C GLY A 324 30.59 -10.75 -25.10
N ASN A 325 30.61 -10.85 -23.77
CA ASN A 325 29.54 -11.43 -22.98
C ASN A 325 28.41 -10.40 -22.80
N LEU A 326 27.17 -10.89 -22.75
CA LEU A 326 26.00 -10.11 -22.38
C LEU A 326 25.40 -10.67 -21.08
N ASP A 327 25.39 -9.85 -20.05
CA ASP A 327 24.81 -10.21 -18.75
C ASP A 327 23.49 -9.47 -18.52
N MET A 328 22.44 -10.27 -18.34
CA MET A 328 21.07 -9.89 -18.07
C MET A 328 20.52 -10.70 -16.89
N SER A 329 21.39 -11.19 -16.02
CA SER A 329 21.00 -11.91 -14.82
C SER A 329 20.46 -10.96 -13.75
N GLU A 330 19.58 -11.48 -12.88
CA GLU A 330 19.01 -10.74 -11.73
C GLU A 330 18.24 -9.44 -12.09
N MET A 331 17.71 -9.36 -13.30
CA MET A 331 16.94 -8.21 -13.79
C MET A 331 15.43 -8.32 -13.47
N ASN A 332 15.01 -9.41 -12.82
CA ASN A 332 13.61 -9.72 -12.51
C ASN A 332 12.72 -9.82 -13.76
N LEU A 333 13.27 -10.27 -14.90
CA LEU A 333 12.56 -10.39 -16.18
C LEU A 333 11.52 -11.50 -16.16
N ASP A 334 10.29 -11.19 -16.59
CA ASP A 334 9.26 -12.21 -16.89
C ASP A 334 9.32 -12.68 -18.35
N VAL A 335 9.83 -11.81 -19.24
CA VAL A 335 9.99 -12.04 -20.68
C VAL A 335 11.32 -11.41 -21.12
N LEU A 336 12.06 -12.08 -22.00
CA LEU A 336 13.27 -11.52 -22.60
C LEU A 336 12.92 -10.40 -23.60
N PRO A 337 13.76 -9.36 -23.74
CA PRO A 337 13.67 -8.50 -24.91
C PRO A 337 13.90 -9.32 -26.19
N ASP A 338 13.43 -8.79 -27.31
CA ASP A 338 13.64 -9.44 -28.60
C ASP A 338 15.10 -9.28 -29.06
N LEU A 339 15.90 -10.32 -28.81
CA LEU A 339 17.28 -10.44 -29.26
C LEU A 339 17.40 -11.38 -30.48
N THR A 340 16.29 -11.78 -31.10
CA THR A 340 16.31 -12.75 -32.22
C THR A 340 17.12 -12.26 -33.43
N LYS A 341 17.29 -10.93 -33.54
CA LYS A 341 18.07 -10.25 -34.58
C LYS A 341 19.45 -9.79 -34.11
N VAL A 342 19.85 -10.14 -32.89
CA VAL A 342 21.15 -9.78 -32.30
C VAL A 342 22.08 -10.98 -32.37
N LYS A 343 23.37 -10.72 -32.58
CA LYS A 343 24.41 -11.75 -32.54
C LYS A 343 25.31 -11.56 -31.33
N ILE A 344 25.46 -12.59 -30.49
CA ILE A 344 26.30 -12.54 -29.29
C ILE A 344 27.54 -13.40 -29.52
N MET A 345 28.72 -12.80 -29.46
CA MET A 345 29.99 -13.49 -29.71
C MET A 345 30.49 -14.26 -28.49
N GLY A 346 30.20 -13.76 -27.28
CA GLY A 346 30.53 -14.39 -26.02
C GLY A 346 29.35 -15.13 -25.39
N ASP A 347 29.33 -15.15 -24.06
CA ASP A 347 28.31 -15.80 -23.26
C ASP A 347 27.07 -14.91 -23.09
N LEU A 348 25.88 -15.50 -23.09
CA LEU A 348 24.64 -14.85 -22.68
C LEU A 348 24.22 -15.38 -21.31
N ASN A 349 24.16 -14.50 -20.32
CA ASN A 349 23.68 -14.83 -18.99
C ASN A 349 22.30 -14.20 -18.75
N ILE A 350 21.27 -15.03 -18.63
CA ILE A 350 19.88 -14.66 -18.32
C ILE A 350 19.39 -15.38 -17.05
N SER A 351 20.31 -15.86 -16.22
CA SER A 351 20.01 -16.58 -14.97
C SER A 351 19.34 -15.68 -13.92
N PHE A 352 18.74 -16.30 -12.89
CA PHE A 352 18.11 -15.58 -11.77
C PHE A 352 17.04 -14.57 -12.18
N ASN A 353 16.17 -14.95 -13.12
CA ASN A 353 15.02 -14.17 -13.56
C ASN A 353 13.70 -14.96 -13.31
N ASN A 354 12.59 -14.47 -13.85
CA ASN A 354 11.27 -15.10 -13.75
C ASN A 354 10.80 -15.69 -15.10
N LEU A 355 11.71 -15.95 -16.02
CA LEU A 355 11.39 -16.34 -17.40
C LEU A 355 10.63 -17.67 -17.42
N LYS A 356 9.59 -17.76 -18.25
CA LYS A 356 8.81 -18.99 -18.48
C LYS A 356 9.16 -19.73 -19.77
N SER A 357 9.78 -19.02 -20.70
CA SER A 357 10.29 -19.55 -21.98
C SER A 357 11.55 -18.77 -22.37
N LEU A 358 12.24 -19.23 -23.41
CA LEU A 358 13.40 -18.56 -24.00
C LEU A 358 13.01 -17.71 -25.23
N LYS A 359 11.72 -17.48 -25.47
CA LYS A 359 11.26 -16.61 -26.56
C LYS A 359 11.92 -15.23 -26.46
N GLY A 360 12.58 -14.82 -27.54
CA GLY A 360 13.39 -13.60 -27.61
C GLY A 360 14.90 -13.85 -27.54
N CYS A 361 15.37 -15.07 -27.29
CA CYS A 361 16.80 -15.41 -27.36
C CYS A 361 17.35 -15.21 -28.79
N PRO A 362 18.62 -14.80 -28.96
CA PRO A 362 19.28 -14.83 -30.26
C PRO A 362 19.38 -16.26 -30.81
N ASP A 363 19.38 -16.41 -32.13
CA ASP A 363 19.44 -17.73 -32.77
C ASP A 363 20.83 -18.40 -32.65
N GLU A 364 21.91 -17.61 -32.65
CA GLU A 364 23.29 -18.10 -32.48
C GLU A 364 24.00 -17.38 -31.34
N ILE A 365 24.57 -18.16 -30.41
CA ILE A 365 25.41 -17.68 -29.30
C ILE A 365 26.82 -18.27 -29.45
N GLY A 366 27.82 -17.39 -29.55
CA GLY A 366 29.21 -17.76 -29.75
C GLY A 366 29.90 -18.35 -28.51
N GLY A 367 29.35 -18.14 -27.32
CA GLY A 367 29.81 -18.71 -26.05
C GLY A 367 28.82 -19.70 -25.47
N SER A 368 28.51 -19.51 -24.19
CA SER A 368 27.56 -20.28 -23.38
C SER A 368 26.23 -19.54 -23.21
N LEU A 369 25.15 -20.29 -23.00
CA LEU A 369 23.88 -19.74 -22.53
C LEU A 369 23.59 -20.23 -21.12
N HIS A 370 23.53 -19.28 -20.18
CA HIS A 370 23.18 -19.52 -18.79
C HIS A 370 21.76 -19.03 -18.52
N CYS A 371 20.82 -19.96 -18.35
CA CYS A 371 19.40 -19.67 -18.07
C CYS A 371 18.88 -20.35 -16.80
N PHE A 372 19.80 -20.74 -15.92
CA PHE A 372 19.50 -21.42 -14.67
C PHE A 372 18.81 -20.50 -13.63
N TYR A 373 18.12 -21.08 -12.65
CA TYR A 373 17.29 -20.36 -11.67
C TYR A 373 16.28 -19.41 -12.32
N ASN A 374 15.42 -19.98 -13.17
CA ASN A 374 14.27 -19.31 -13.77
C ASN A 374 12.98 -20.08 -13.45
N LYS A 375 11.89 -19.78 -14.17
CA LYS A 375 10.62 -20.49 -14.09
C LYS A 375 10.29 -21.17 -15.43
N LEU A 376 11.31 -21.59 -16.19
CA LEU A 376 11.13 -22.16 -17.52
C LEU A 376 10.28 -23.43 -17.43
N GLU A 377 9.17 -23.45 -18.16
CA GLU A 377 8.28 -24.61 -18.29
C GLU A 377 8.55 -25.37 -19.60
N SER A 378 9.16 -24.68 -20.58
CA SER A 378 9.66 -25.24 -21.84
C SER A 378 10.96 -24.56 -22.26
N LEU A 379 11.68 -25.17 -23.20
CA LEU A 379 12.86 -24.57 -23.85
C LEU A 379 12.50 -23.92 -25.19
N GLU A 380 11.22 -23.63 -25.44
CA GLU A 380 10.77 -22.92 -26.64
C GLU A 380 11.49 -21.56 -26.76
N GLY A 381 12.04 -21.29 -27.94
CA GLY A 381 12.83 -20.10 -28.22
C GLY A 381 14.32 -20.23 -27.85
N ALA A 382 14.79 -21.42 -27.46
CA ALA A 382 16.22 -21.66 -27.33
C ALA A 382 16.95 -21.39 -28.67
N PRO A 383 18.20 -20.92 -28.63
CA PRO A 383 19.03 -20.73 -29.82
C PRO A 383 19.14 -22.02 -30.65
N SER A 384 19.28 -21.93 -31.97
CA SER A 384 19.58 -23.13 -32.76
C SER A 384 21.01 -23.63 -32.57
N LYS A 385 21.93 -22.77 -32.08
CA LYS A 385 23.35 -23.10 -31.95
C LYS A 385 24.04 -22.38 -30.78
N ILE A 386 24.71 -23.18 -29.94
CA ILE A 386 25.57 -22.74 -28.83
C ILE A 386 26.94 -23.44 -28.96
N LYS A 387 28.04 -22.68 -28.88
CA LYS A 387 29.39 -23.24 -29.06
C LYS A 387 29.97 -23.88 -27.80
N LYS A 388 29.54 -23.45 -26.61
CA LYS A 388 30.08 -23.93 -25.32
C LYS A 388 29.00 -24.61 -24.49
N VAL A 389 28.63 -24.02 -23.35
CA VAL A 389 27.76 -24.64 -22.35
C VAL A 389 26.32 -24.18 -22.56
N PHE A 390 25.36 -25.09 -22.42
CA PHE A 390 23.96 -24.76 -22.27
C PHE A 390 23.48 -25.20 -20.88
N ASP A 391 23.18 -24.21 -20.03
CA ASP A 391 22.75 -24.44 -18.65
C ASP A 391 21.32 -23.97 -18.43
N CYS A 392 20.41 -24.94 -18.29
CA CYS A 392 19.00 -24.76 -17.99
C CYS A 392 18.61 -25.35 -16.62
N SER A 393 19.59 -25.51 -15.72
CA SER A 393 19.39 -26.08 -14.38
C SER A 393 18.43 -25.26 -13.51
N TYR A 394 17.80 -25.88 -12.52
CA TYR A 394 16.92 -25.22 -11.55
C TYR A 394 15.78 -24.42 -12.20
N ASN A 395 14.98 -25.12 -13.01
CA ASN A 395 13.77 -24.63 -13.67
C ASN A 395 12.59 -25.57 -13.38
N LYS A 396 11.50 -25.48 -14.16
CA LYS A 396 10.29 -26.31 -14.02
C LYS A 396 10.05 -27.21 -15.23
N LEU A 397 11.12 -27.59 -15.92
CA LEU A 397 11.05 -28.39 -17.15
C LEU A 397 10.57 -29.81 -16.83
N LYS A 398 9.60 -30.31 -17.61
CA LYS A 398 9.13 -31.71 -17.54
C LYS A 398 9.75 -32.62 -18.60
N ASN A 399 10.24 -32.02 -19.67
CA ASN A 399 11.01 -32.63 -20.75
C ASN A 399 11.94 -31.55 -21.34
N LEU A 400 12.70 -31.89 -22.37
CA LEU A 400 13.66 -31.00 -23.04
C LEU A 400 13.20 -30.61 -24.46
N GLU A 401 11.91 -30.68 -24.77
CA GLU A 401 11.41 -30.24 -26.08
C GLU A 401 11.67 -28.75 -26.30
N GLY A 402 12.02 -28.40 -27.55
CA GLY A 402 12.45 -27.04 -27.91
C GLY A 402 13.94 -26.76 -27.63
N SER A 403 14.68 -27.71 -27.05
CA SER A 403 16.12 -27.56 -26.81
C SER A 403 16.97 -27.56 -28.08
N ILE A 404 18.25 -27.25 -27.89
CA ILE A 404 19.29 -27.28 -28.90
C ILE A 404 19.65 -28.73 -29.27
N LYS A 405 19.87 -29.00 -30.56
CA LYS A 405 20.11 -30.37 -31.06
C LYS A 405 21.53 -30.88 -30.81
N GLU A 406 22.50 -29.98 -30.77
CA GLU A 406 23.92 -30.28 -30.54
C GLU A 406 24.55 -29.22 -29.64
N VAL A 407 25.42 -29.66 -28.72
CA VAL A 407 26.12 -28.76 -27.79
C VAL A 407 27.62 -28.93 -27.92
N GLY A 408 28.34 -27.81 -28.07
CA GLY A 408 29.79 -27.82 -28.24
C GLY A 408 30.59 -28.20 -26.99
N SER A 409 30.00 -28.10 -25.79
CA SER A 409 30.58 -28.57 -24.53
C SER A 409 29.52 -29.22 -23.64
N ASP A 410 29.17 -28.60 -22.51
CA ASP A 410 28.35 -29.21 -21.46
C ASP A 410 26.87 -28.85 -21.61
N TYR A 411 26.00 -29.82 -21.34
CA TYR A 411 24.56 -29.64 -21.22
C TYR A 411 24.13 -29.90 -19.77
N LEU A 412 23.64 -28.87 -19.10
CA LEU A 412 23.26 -28.91 -17.69
C LEU A 412 21.74 -28.70 -17.57
N CYS A 413 21.04 -29.67 -17.01
CA CYS A 413 19.60 -29.61 -16.72
C CYS A 413 19.28 -30.11 -15.29
N ILE A 414 20.20 -29.87 -14.37
CA ILE A 414 20.16 -30.34 -12.98
C ILE A 414 18.97 -29.70 -12.25
N GLY A 415 18.27 -30.45 -11.39
CA GLY A 415 17.28 -29.85 -10.48
C GLY A 415 16.04 -29.31 -11.19
N ASN A 416 15.50 -30.08 -12.14
CA ASN A 416 14.25 -29.78 -12.83
C ASN A 416 13.16 -30.77 -12.38
N GLU A 417 12.06 -30.85 -13.14
CA GLU A 417 10.98 -31.81 -12.94
C GLU A 417 10.93 -32.83 -14.09
N LEU A 418 12.07 -33.17 -14.70
CA LEU A 418 12.11 -34.00 -15.90
C LEU A 418 11.60 -35.41 -15.61
N GLU A 419 10.54 -35.80 -16.31
CA GLU A 419 9.97 -37.16 -16.31
C GLU A 419 10.54 -37.99 -17.47
N THR A 420 11.05 -37.32 -18.50
CA THR A 420 11.68 -37.91 -19.68
C THR A 420 12.80 -37.00 -20.22
N LEU A 421 13.78 -37.59 -20.92
CA LEU A 421 14.80 -36.84 -21.66
C LEU A 421 14.38 -36.50 -23.09
N LYS A 422 13.10 -36.68 -23.45
CA LYS A 422 12.57 -36.31 -24.77
C LYS A 422 12.95 -34.86 -25.11
N GLY A 423 13.57 -34.66 -26.28
CA GLY A 423 14.07 -33.37 -26.73
C GLY A 423 15.52 -33.06 -26.33
N ALA A 424 16.20 -33.94 -25.60
CA ALA A 424 17.64 -33.83 -25.33
C ALA A 424 18.45 -33.77 -26.64
N PRO A 425 19.62 -33.11 -26.63
CA PRO A 425 20.53 -33.13 -27.76
C PRO A 425 20.96 -34.56 -28.10
N LEU A 426 21.15 -34.86 -29.39
CA LEU A 426 21.63 -36.19 -29.82
C LEU A 426 23.10 -36.39 -29.44
N LYS A 427 23.88 -35.31 -29.44
CA LYS A 427 25.32 -35.31 -29.19
C LYS A 427 25.73 -34.17 -28.26
N VAL A 428 26.55 -34.52 -27.26
CA VAL A 428 27.12 -33.59 -26.29
C VAL A 428 28.64 -33.81 -26.23
N ASN A 429 29.43 -32.82 -26.62
CA ASN A 429 30.90 -32.88 -26.65
C ASN A 429 31.55 -32.60 -25.28
N GLY A 430 30.80 -32.78 -24.20
CA GLY A 430 31.20 -32.48 -22.83
C GLY A 430 30.41 -33.31 -21.84
N HIS A 431 30.07 -32.70 -20.71
CA HIS A 431 29.25 -33.33 -19.68
C HIS A 431 27.77 -33.22 -19.99
N PHE A 432 27.00 -34.29 -19.78
CA PHE A 432 25.54 -34.21 -19.71
C PHE A 432 25.11 -34.46 -18.27
N LYS A 433 24.54 -33.44 -17.61
CA LYS A 433 24.13 -33.54 -16.20
C LYS A 433 22.62 -33.34 -16.09
N CYS A 434 21.91 -34.42 -15.80
CA CYS A 434 20.46 -34.46 -15.58
C CYS A 434 20.10 -34.94 -14.15
N SER A 435 21.01 -34.77 -13.19
CA SER A 435 20.77 -35.15 -11.80
C SER A 435 19.66 -34.34 -11.14
N LYS A 436 19.08 -34.88 -10.06
CA LYS A 436 17.97 -34.27 -9.30
C LYS A 436 16.73 -34.00 -10.17
N ASN A 437 16.21 -35.05 -10.78
CA ASN A 437 15.01 -35.03 -11.62
C ASN A 437 14.06 -36.18 -11.23
N LYS A 438 13.04 -36.46 -12.05
CA LYS A 438 12.02 -37.49 -11.80
C LYS A 438 12.10 -38.64 -12.82
N LEU A 439 13.26 -38.84 -13.46
CA LEU A 439 13.43 -39.82 -14.54
C LEU A 439 13.26 -41.26 -14.01
N GLU A 440 12.45 -42.07 -14.70
CA GLU A 440 12.30 -43.51 -14.43
C GLU A 440 13.08 -44.39 -15.42
N SER A 441 13.40 -43.83 -16.60
CA SER A 441 14.25 -44.44 -17.63
C SER A 441 15.20 -43.39 -18.22
N LEU A 442 16.24 -43.86 -18.92
CA LEU A 442 17.12 -43.00 -19.73
C LEU A 442 16.72 -43.00 -21.21
N GLU A 443 15.47 -43.35 -21.52
CA GLU A 443 14.96 -43.23 -22.89
C GLU A 443 15.11 -41.77 -23.38
N PHE A 444 15.56 -41.60 -24.62
CA PHE A 444 15.90 -40.31 -25.23
C PHE A 444 17.14 -39.60 -24.66
N ALA A 445 17.97 -40.27 -23.84
CA ALA A 445 19.28 -39.72 -23.49
C ALA A 445 20.13 -39.47 -24.76
N PRO A 446 21.08 -38.51 -24.72
CA PRO A 446 22.02 -38.32 -25.82
C PRO A 446 22.73 -39.62 -26.20
N GLU A 447 22.85 -39.90 -27.49
CA GLU A 447 23.53 -41.12 -27.96
C GLU A 447 25.03 -41.07 -27.68
N VAL A 448 25.59 -39.86 -27.72
CA VAL A 448 27.02 -39.59 -27.56
C VAL A 448 27.24 -38.50 -26.51
N VAL A 449 27.95 -38.85 -25.45
CA VAL A 449 28.42 -37.92 -24.41
C VAL A 449 29.91 -38.17 -24.22
N THR A 450 30.75 -37.20 -24.55
CA THR A 450 32.21 -37.44 -24.61
C THR A 450 32.91 -37.31 -23.26
N ARG A 451 32.20 -36.92 -22.20
CA ARG A 451 32.68 -36.89 -20.82
C ARG A 451 31.64 -37.53 -19.89
N ASN A 452 31.53 -37.05 -18.65
CA ASN A 452 30.62 -37.62 -17.66
C ASN A 452 29.13 -37.47 -18.06
N PHE A 453 28.37 -38.55 -17.90
CA PHE A 453 26.90 -38.56 -17.91
C PHE A 453 26.42 -38.74 -16.47
N ASP A 454 25.89 -37.67 -15.87
CA ASP A 454 25.39 -37.69 -14.48
C ASP A 454 23.86 -37.71 -14.47
N CYS A 455 23.31 -38.88 -14.12
CA CYS A 455 21.88 -39.09 -13.90
C CYS A 455 21.55 -39.42 -12.43
N SER A 456 22.43 -39.06 -11.49
CA SER A 456 22.21 -39.29 -10.06
C SER A 456 20.95 -38.60 -9.53
N GLU A 457 20.40 -39.08 -8.40
CA GLU A 457 19.21 -38.49 -7.77
C GLU A 457 17.99 -38.44 -8.73
N ASN A 458 17.72 -39.57 -9.38
CA ASN A 458 16.53 -39.86 -10.19
C ASN A 458 15.85 -41.15 -9.69
N ASN A 459 14.71 -41.52 -10.28
CA ASN A 459 13.93 -42.72 -9.93
C ASN A 459 14.25 -43.93 -10.83
N LEU A 460 15.49 -44.03 -11.32
CA LEU A 460 15.90 -45.04 -12.29
C LEU A 460 15.95 -46.44 -11.67
N LYS A 461 15.41 -47.43 -12.39
CA LYS A 461 15.52 -48.87 -12.03
C LYS A 461 16.67 -49.57 -12.77
N SER A 462 17.10 -49.02 -13.90
CA SER A 462 18.24 -49.47 -14.70
C SER A 462 18.88 -48.27 -15.42
N LEU A 463 20.06 -48.47 -15.99
CA LEU A 463 20.73 -47.49 -16.85
C LEU A 463 20.49 -47.76 -18.35
N GLU A 464 19.50 -48.59 -18.68
CA GLU A 464 19.11 -48.86 -20.06
C GLU A 464 18.58 -47.58 -20.72
N GLY A 465 18.96 -47.37 -21.99
CA GLY A 465 18.66 -46.14 -22.73
C GLY A 465 19.72 -45.04 -22.58
N GLY A 466 20.68 -45.19 -21.65
CA GLY A 466 21.79 -44.25 -21.48
C GLY A 466 22.74 -44.18 -22.70
N PRO A 467 23.71 -43.26 -22.69
CA PRO A 467 24.61 -43.03 -23.82
C PRO A 467 25.35 -44.30 -24.26
N LYS A 468 25.36 -44.56 -25.56
CA LYS A 468 26.00 -45.76 -26.16
C LYS A 468 27.50 -45.55 -26.39
N LYS A 469 27.95 -44.30 -26.47
CA LYS A 469 29.34 -43.91 -26.68
C LYS A 469 29.70 -42.78 -25.72
N GLY A 470 30.65 -43.05 -24.84
CA GLY A 470 31.29 -42.10 -23.94
C GLY A 470 32.62 -42.67 -23.45
N PHE A 471 33.50 -41.80 -22.94
CA PHE A 471 34.82 -42.17 -22.41
C PHE A 471 34.80 -42.35 -20.91
#